data_AF-A0A9P7WPE4-F1
#
_entry.id   AF-A0A9P7WPE4-F1
#
_cell.length_a   1.000
_cell.length_b   1.000
_cell.length_c   1.000
_cell.angle_alpha   90.00
_cell.angle_beta   90.00
_cell.angle_gamma   90.00
#
_symmetry.space_group_name_H-M   'P 1'
#
loop_
_entity.id
_entity.type
_entity.pdbx_description
1 polymer ?
#
loop_
_entity_poly.entity_id
_entity_poly.type
_entity_poly.pdbx_seq_one_letter_code
_entity_poly.pdbx_strand_id
1 'polypeptide(L)'
;MSKTGFKFPPPDAFNGKPDTKTGGSKAREFYAKCEIYFDTYSGAFDTDLKKSWFILYLCKEAAYAWALSYMGAISDSVHKLRPILEDGVKFKTVFLAQFSSIDPVQAATFKLNRLHHTGTISEFSARFRELASQTDWNDPSKISFYYSKLQDRIKDTIAQAASTCDSYKDYVNWAIQIGE
;
A
#
# COMPACT_ATOMS: atom_id res chain seq x y z
N MET A 1 0.74 42.18 0.20
CA MET A 1 1.73 41.21 0.72
C MET A 1 1.13 39.82 0.59
N SER A 2 1.60 39.01 -0.37
CA SER A 2 1.11 37.64 -0.56
C SER A 2 1.62 36.76 0.58
N LYS A 3 0.71 36.08 1.30
CA LYS A 3 1.07 35.10 2.33
C LYS A 3 1.80 33.95 1.64
N THR A 4 3.07 33.75 1.95
CA THR A 4 3.84 32.58 1.54
C THR A 4 3.14 31.33 2.06
N GLY A 5 2.45 30.62 1.16
CA GLY A 5 1.78 29.36 1.46
C GLY A 5 2.76 28.32 1.98
N PHE A 6 2.27 27.42 2.84
CA PHE A 6 3.02 26.28 3.36
C PHE A 6 3.56 25.44 2.18
N LYS A 7 4.86 25.15 2.20
CA LYS A 7 5.60 24.51 1.11
C LYS A 7 6.22 23.20 1.61
N PHE A 8 5.94 22.09 0.93
CA PHE A 8 6.61 20.83 1.21
C PHE A 8 8.01 20.80 0.55
N PRO A 9 9.03 20.23 1.21
CA PRO A 9 10.30 19.95 0.53
C PRO A 9 10.10 18.89 -0.57
N PRO A 10 10.98 18.85 -1.58
CA PRO A 10 10.96 17.75 -2.55
C PRO A 10 11.13 16.40 -1.84
N PRO A 11 10.49 15.33 -2.32
CA PRO A 11 10.69 13.99 -1.79
C PRO A 11 12.16 13.56 -1.86
N ASP A 12 12.58 12.74 -0.90
CA ASP A 12 13.91 12.13 -0.91
C ASP A 12 14.12 11.22 -2.13
N ALA A 13 15.39 10.98 -2.47
CA ALA A 13 15.76 10.06 -3.54
C ALA A 13 15.19 8.65 -3.33
N PHE A 14 14.76 8.02 -4.43
CA PHE A 14 14.23 6.67 -4.43
C PHE A 14 15.28 5.67 -4.90
N ASN A 15 15.74 4.80 -4.00
CA ASN A 15 16.81 3.85 -4.32
C ASN A 15 16.35 2.58 -5.05
N GLY A 16 15.03 2.33 -5.15
CA GLY A 16 14.48 1.17 -5.87
C GLY A 16 14.76 -0.19 -5.26
N LYS A 17 15.21 -0.28 -4.00
CA LYS A 17 15.42 -1.58 -3.35
C LYS A 17 14.07 -2.29 -3.24
N PRO A 18 13.90 -3.49 -3.81
CA PRO A 18 12.67 -4.26 -3.67
C PRO A 18 12.36 -4.44 -2.20
N ASP A 19 11.26 -3.85 -1.72
CA ASP A 19 10.82 -4.05 -0.35
C ASP A 19 10.02 -5.34 -0.26
N THR A 20 10.74 -6.45 -0.37
CA THR A 20 10.19 -7.82 -0.33
C THR A 20 9.53 -8.13 1.02
N LYS A 21 9.83 -7.36 2.06
CA LYS A 21 9.25 -7.51 3.41
C LYS A 21 7.92 -6.76 3.57
N THR A 22 7.62 -5.76 2.75
CA THR A 22 6.39 -4.95 2.86
C THR A 22 5.51 -4.98 1.61
N GLY A 23 5.92 -5.76 0.60
CA GLY A 23 5.25 -5.78 -0.70
C GLY A 23 5.34 -4.43 -1.41
N GLY A 24 6.49 -3.75 -1.31
CA GLY A 24 6.73 -2.48 -2.00
C GLY A 24 6.05 -1.25 -1.41
N SER A 25 5.79 -1.21 -0.10
CA SER A 25 5.14 -0.05 0.53
C SER A 25 5.95 1.24 0.37
N LYS A 26 7.28 1.15 0.31
CA LYS A 26 8.17 2.30 0.10
C LYS A 26 7.98 2.96 -1.27
N ALA A 27 7.72 2.17 -2.31
CA ALA A 27 7.43 2.72 -3.65
C ALA A 27 6.10 3.49 -3.64
N ARG A 28 5.08 2.96 -2.97
CA ARG A 28 3.78 3.63 -2.79
C ARG A 28 3.91 4.92 -1.97
N GLU A 29 4.64 4.86 -0.85
CA GLU A 29 4.89 6.03 0.00
C GLU A 29 5.65 7.14 -0.75
N PHE A 30 6.71 6.76 -1.47
CA PHE A 30 7.45 7.70 -2.32
C PHE A 30 6.57 8.34 -3.39
N TYR A 31 5.76 7.55 -4.09
CA TYR A 31 4.86 8.07 -5.12
C TYR A 31 3.82 9.02 -4.53
N ALA A 32 3.22 8.69 -3.37
CA ALA A 32 2.28 9.56 -2.68
C ALA A 32 2.90 10.90 -2.26
N LYS A 33 4.16 10.89 -1.77
CA LYS A 33 4.90 12.13 -1.49
C LYS A 33 5.13 12.99 -2.74
N CYS A 34 5.39 12.35 -3.89
CA CYS A 34 5.49 13.05 -5.17
C CYS A 34 4.16 13.69 -5.57
N GLU A 35 3.03 12.97 -5.45
CA GLU A 35 1.70 13.50 -5.76
C GLU A 35 1.38 14.75 -4.92
N ILE A 36 1.60 14.69 -3.60
CA ILE A 36 1.43 15.85 -2.69
C ILE A 36 2.33 17.03 -3.11
N TYR A 37 3.58 16.74 -3.48
CA TYR A 37 4.52 17.77 -3.94
C TYR A 37 4.02 18.41 -5.25
N PHE A 38 3.57 17.62 -6.23
CA PHE A 38 3.05 18.15 -7.49
C PHE A 38 1.81 19.01 -7.31
N ASP A 39 0.89 18.62 -6.42
CA ASP A 39 -0.29 19.43 -6.10
C ASP A 39 0.09 20.77 -5.45
N THR A 40 1.09 20.75 -4.58
CA THR A 40 1.62 21.95 -3.90
C THR A 40 2.31 22.90 -4.87
N TYR A 41 2.98 22.36 -5.89
CA TYR A 41 3.75 23.11 -6.89
C TYR A 41 3.15 22.97 -8.29
N SER A 42 1.82 22.97 -8.40
CA SER A 42 1.09 22.68 -9.65
C SER A 42 1.47 23.59 -10.82
N GLY A 43 1.85 24.84 -10.56
CA GLY A 43 2.36 25.75 -11.60
C GLY A 43 3.70 25.31 -12.21
N ALA A 44 4.56 24.61 -11.45
CA ALA A 44 5.81 24.04 -11.96
C ALA A 44 5.60 22.64 -12.59
N PHE A 45 4.56 21.93 -12.15
CA PHE A 45 4.20 20.57 -12.57
C PHE A 45 2.86 20.52 -13.31
N ASP A 46 2.70 21.41 -14.28
CA ASP A 46 1.51 21.60 -15.12
C ASP A 46 1.21 20.46 -16.10
N THR A 47 2.16 19.53 -16.28
CA THR A 47 2.09 18.43 -17.26
C THR A 47 2.57 17.14 -16.63
N ASP A 48 1.96 16.02 -17.04
CA ASP A 48 2.37 14.70 -16.55
C ASP A 48 3.79 14.34 -16.99
N LEU A 49 4.24 14.85 -18.13
CA LEU A 49 5.63 14.71 -18.57
C LEU A 49 6.62 15.29 -17.54
N LYS A 50 6.38 16.51 -17.03
CA LYS A 50 7.26 17.12 -16.01
C LYS A 50 7.25 16.33 -14.71
N LYS A 51 6.08 15.81 -14.30
CA LYS A 51 5.94 14.96 -13.11
C LYS A 51 6.73 13.65 -13.25
N SER A 52 6.56 12.97 -14.39
CA SER A 52 7.27 11.73 -14.73
C SER A 52 8.79 11.95 -14.75
N TRP A 53 9.27 13.02 -15.40
CA TRP A 53 10.70 13.37 -15.40
C TRP A 53 11.26 13.61 -14.02
N PHE A 54 10.50 14.29 -13.16
CA PHE A 54 10.93 14.55 -11.80
C PHE A 54 11.04 13.26 -10.98
N ILE A 55 10.08 12.34 -11.10
CA ILE A 55 10.16 11.02 -10.46
C ILE A 55 11.39 10.25 -10.96
N LEU A 56 11.62 10.23 -12.27
CA LEU A 56 12.80 9.59 -12.86
C LEU A 56 14.11 10.21 -12.35
N TYR A 57 14.17 11.54 -12.23
CA TYR A 57 15.33 12.27 -11.71
C TYR A 57 15.67 11.87 -10.26
N LEU A 58 14.64 11.61 -9.45
CA LEU A 58 14.78 11.17 -8.06
C LEU A 58 15.19 9.70 -7.93
N CYS A 59 15.10 8.88 -8.99
CA CYS A 59 15.59 7.50 -8.96
C CYS A 59 17.13 7.46 -8.83
N LYS A 60 17.63 6.72 -7.83
CA LYS A 60 19.04 6.47 -7.56
C LYS A 60 19.29 4.97 -7.36
N GLU A 61 20.55 4.57 -7.32
CA GLU A 61 20.98 3.19 -7.07
C GLU A 61 20.21 2.17 -7.94
N ALA A 62 19.51 1.20 -7.35
CA ALA A 62 18.81 0.14 -8.06
C ALA A 62 17.64 0.67 -8.91
N ALA A 63 16.99 1.78 -8.53
CA ALA A 63 15.96 2.41 -9.35
C ALA A 63 16.53 3.10 -10.59
N TYR A 64 17.80 3.53 -10.56
CA TYR A 64 18.38 4.32 -11.63
C TYR A 64 18.48 3.54 -12.94
N ALA A 65 18.80 2.24 -12.88
CA ALA A 65 18.86 1.38 -14.06
C ALA A 65 17.50 1.30 -14.78
N TRP A 66 16.40 1.22 -14.04
CA TRP A 66 15.06 1.29 -14.61
C TRP A 66 14.76 2.69 -15.18
N ALA A 67 15.12 3.75 -14.45
CA ALA A 67 14.88 5.11 -14.88
C ALA A 67 15.59 5.43 -16.21
N LEU A 68 16.84 4.98 -16.38
CA LEU A 68 17.61 5.13 -17.62
C LEU A 68 16.87 4.59 -18.85
N SER A 69 16.11 3.50 -18.72
CA SER A 69 15.32 2.94 -19.83
C SER A 69 14.26 3.93 -20.34
N TYR A 70 13.71 4.78 -19.46
CA TYR A 70 12.75 5.83 -19.82
C TYR A 70 13.41 7.15 -20.19
N MET A 71 14.55 7.47 -19.58
CA MET A 71 15.31 8.67 -19.92
C MET A 71 15.95 8.56 -21.29
N GLY A 72 16.24 7.33 -21.73
CA GLY A 72 16.97 7.04 -22.96
C GLY A 72 18.41 7.52 -22.85
N ALA A 73 19.36 6.64 -23.11
CA ALA A 73 20.58 7.13 -23.72
C ALA A 73 20.21 7.62 -25.14
N ILE A 74 19.71 8.86 -25.26
CA ILE A 74 19.65 9.71 -26.46
C ILE A 74 19.43 8.92 -27.78
N SER A 75 18.34 8.17 -27.91
CA SER A 75 18.05 7.29 -29.06
C SER A 75 16.53 7.10 -29.27
N ASP A 76 16.12 6.64 -30.46
CA ASP A 76 14.75 6.41 -30.95
C ASP A 76 13.78 5.72 -29.96
N SER A 77 14.29 5.03 -28.94
CA SER A 77 13.55 4.47 -27.81
C SER A 77 12.74 5.52 -27.03
N VAL A 78 13.23 6.76 -26.92
CA VAL A 78 12.53 7.84 -26.20
C VAL A 78 11.19 8.14 -26.86
N HIS A 79 11.10 8.08 -28.19
CA HIS A 79 9.84 8.29 -28.91
C HIS A 79 8.78 7.22 -28.58
N LYS A 80 9.19 5.99 -28.26
CA LYS A 80 8.26 4.88 -27.93
C LYS A 80 7.73 4.94 -26.51
N LEU A 81 8.53 5.43 -25.56
CA LEU A 81 8.14 5.50 -24.14
C LEU A 81 7.53 6.85 -23.76
N ARG A 82 7.67 7.87 -24.61
CA ARG A 82 7.07 9.19 -24.41
C ARG A 82 5.56 9.17 -24.13
N PRO A 83 4.72 8.36 -24.82
CA PRO A 83 3.31 8.26 -24.50
C PRO A 83 3.01 7.71 -23.10
N ILE A 84 3.94 6.96 -22.49
CA ILE A 84 3.82 6.51 -21.09
C ILE A 84 4.17 7.65 -20.14
N LEU A 85 5.20 8.45 -20.45
CA LEU A 85 5.62 9.58 -19.62
C LEU A 85 4.64 10.75 -19.64
N GLU A 86 3.93 10.93 -20.76
CA GLU A 86 2.91 11.98 -20.94
C GLU A 86 1.53 11.59 -20.36
N ASP A 87 1.38 10.36 -19.86
CA ASP A 87 0.16 9.84 -19.25
C ASP A 87 0.46 9.41 -17.81
N GLY A 88 0.06 10.24 -16.85
CA GLY A 88 0.34 10.01 -15.43
C GLY A 88 -0.17 8.67 -14.91
N VAL A 89 -1.31 8.17 -15.45
CA VAL A 89 -1.89 6.87 -15.06
C VAL A 89 -1.03 5.72 -15.56
N LYS A 90 -0.60 5.77 -16.82
CA LYS A 90 0.31 4.76 -17.37
C LYS A 90 1.65 4.78 -16.66
N PHE A 91 2.22 5.96 -16.42
CA PHE A 91 3.49 6.09 -15.71
C PHE A 91 3.41 5.52 -14.29
N LYS A 92 2.37 5.88 -13.52
CA LYS A 92 2.11 5.32 -12.18
C LYS A 92 2.04 3.80 -12.23
N THR A 93 1.33 3.26 -13.21
CA THR A 93 1.15 1.81 -13.38
C THR A 93 2.48 1.10 -13.59
N VAL A 94 3.33 1.58 -14.51
CA VAL A 94 4.63 0.95 -14.79
C VAL A 94 5.64 1.15 -13.66
N PHE A 95 5.61 2.29 -12.96
CA PHE A 95 6.44 2.54 -11.79
C PHE A 95 6.08 1.59 -10.65
N LEU A 96 4.79 1.48 -10.33
CA LEU A 96 4.33 0.59 -9.29
C LEU A 96 4.52 -0.87 -9.69
N ALA A 97 4.33 -1.27 -10.94
CA ALA A 97 4.61 -2.63 -11.38
C ALA A 97 6.09 -3.02 -11.18
N GLN A 98 7.01 -2.07 -11.38
CA GLN A 98 8.44 -2.31 -11.22
C GLN A 98 8.85 -2.42 -9.75
N PHE A 99 8.38 -1.50 -8.91
CA PHE A 99 8.94 -1.31 -7.55
C PHE A 99 7.98 -1.64 -6.42
N SER A 100 6.74 -1.97 -6.78
CA SER A 100 5.72 -2.43 -5.87
C SER A 100 5.19 -3.76 -6.37
N SER A 101 5.07 -4.76 -5.48
CA SER A 101 4.17 -5.86 -5.80
C SER A 101 2.77 -5.26 -5.81
N ILE A 102 2.15 -5.14 -6.99
CA ILE A 102 0.73 -4.79 -7.18
C ILE A 102 -0.11 -5.97 -6.71
N ASP A 103 0.09 -6.37 -5.46
CA ASP A 103 -0.77 -7.33 -4.84
C ASP A 103 -1.17 -6.81 -3.45
N PRO A 104 -2.11 -5.85 -3.42
CA PRO A 104 -2.70 -5.41 -2.16
C PRO A 104 -3.28 -6.60 -1.37
N VAL A 105 -3.74 -7.65 -2.05
CA VAL A 105 -4.23 -8.89 -1.42
C VAL A 105 -3.09 -9.65 -0.75
N GLN A 106 -1.94 -9.84 -1.40
CA GLN A 106 -0.76 -10.46 -0.78
C GLN A 106 -0.17 -9.61 0.34
N ALA A 107 -0.13 -8.29 0.19
CA ALA A 107 0.36 -7.39 1.23
C ALA A 107 -0.55 -7.42 2.47
N ALA A 108 -1.87 -7.38 2.28
CA ALA A 108 -2.85 -7.53 3.34
C ALA A 108 -2.77 -8.92 3.99
N THR A 109 -2.65 -9.98 3.18
CA THR A 109 -2.45 -11.37 3.63
C THR A 109 -1.18 -11.51 4.45
N PHE A 110 -0.08 -10.90 4.03
CA PHE A 110 1.19 -10.92 4.77
C PHE A 110 1.08 -10.20 6.12
N LYS A 111 0.41 -9.04 6.16
CA LYS A 111 0.13 -8.32 7.41
C LYS A 111 -0.79 -9.14 8.32
N LEU A 112 -1.83 -9.79 7.78
CA LEU A 112 -2.71 -10.70 8.51
C LEU A 112 -1.95 -11.90 9.07
N ASN A 113 -1.01 -12.48 8.31
CA ASN A 113 -0.15 -13.57 8.76
C ASN A 113 0.70 -13.22 9.98
N ARG A 114 1.05 -11.94 10.15
CA ARG A 114 1.82 -11.43 11.29
C ARG A 114 0.95 -10.84 12.39
N LEU A 115 -0.34 -10.65 12.16
CA LEU A 115 -1.26 -10.12 13.15
C LEU A 115 -1.58 -11.21 14.17
N HIS A 116 -1.38 -10.90 15.45
CA HIS A 116 -1.76 -11.75 16.58
C HIS A 116 -2.56 -10.91 17.57
N HIS A 117 -3.53 -11.52 18.24
CA HIS A 117 -4.30 -10.85 19.28
C HIS A 117 -3.38 -10.49 20.46
N THR A 118 -3.09 -9.19 20.56
CA THR A 118 -2.33 -8.55 21.64
C THR A 118 -3.15 -7.37 22.15
N GLY A 119 -3.18 -7.15 23.46
CA GLY A 119 -4.03 -6.12 24.07
C GLY A 119 -5.50 -6.55 24.14
N THR A 120 -6.41 -5.65 23.79
CA THR A 120 -7.86 -5.92 23.82
C THR A 120 -8.34 -6.60 22.54
N ILE A 121 -9.42 -7.39 22.65
CA ILE A 121 -9.99 -8.05 21.48
C ILE A 121 -10.53 -7.02 20.48
N SER A 122 -11.17 -5.95 20.97
CA SER A 122 -11.73 -4.88 20.15
C SER A 122 -10.67 -4.19 19.28
N GLU A 123 -9.49 -3.88 19.82
CA GLU A 123 -8.36 -3.32 19.05
C GLU A 123 -7.83 -4.30 17.99
N PHE A 124 -7.66 -5.57 18.37
CA PHE A 124 -7.25 -6.62 17.44
C PHE A 124 -8.28 -6.78 16.31
N SER A 125 -9.58 -6.85 16.62
CA SER A 125 -10.65 -7.01 15.65
C SER A 125 -10.75 -5.84 14.68
N ALA A 126 -10.51 -4.62 15.14
CA ALA A 126 -10.49 -3.44 14.27
C ALA A 126 -9.37 -3.54 13.23
N ARG A 127 -8.14 -3.87 13.66
CA ARG A 127 -6.99 -4.07 12.77
C ARG A 127 -7.20 -5.24 11.81
N PHE A 128 -7.77 -6.34 12.30
CA PHE A 128 -8.08 -7.48 11.44
C PHE A 128 -9.08 -7.09 10.36
N ARG A 129 -10.18 -6.39 10.71
CA ARG A 129 -11.20 -5.93 9.74
C ARG A 129 -10.61 -5.06 8.64
N GLU A 130 -9.76 -4.11 9.01
CA GLU A 130 -9.10 -3.21 8.07
C GLU A 130 -8.24 -3.98 7.05
N LEU A 131 -7.50 -4.99 7.49
CA LEU A 131 -6.66 -5.79 6.60
C LEU A 131 -7.48 -6.79 5.79
N ALA A 132 -8.47 -7.44 6.40
CA ALA A 132 -9.32 -8.43 5.74
C ALA A 132 -10.25 -7.81 4.67
N SER A 133 -10.55 -6.51 4.73
CA SER A 133 -11.27 -5.82 3.65
C SER A 133 -10.41 -5.59 2.40
N GLN A 134 -9.09 -5.78 2.51
CA GLN A 134 -8.13 -5.66 1.42
C GLN A 134 -7.75 -7.01 0.82
N THR A 135 -8.32 -8.12 1.32
CA THR A 135 -8.15 -9.46 0.76
C THR A 135 -9.37 -9.91 -0.05
N ASP A 136 -9.19 -10.94 -0.86
CA ASP A 136 -10.24 -11.65 -1.61
C ASP A 136 -10.89 -12.79 -0.80
N TRP A 137 -10.62 -12.87 0.51
CA TRP A 137 -11.07 -13.98 1.34
C TRP A 137 -12.59 -13.97 1.52
N ASN A 138 -13.19 -15.15 1.39
CA ASN A 138 -14.58 -15.37 1.76
C ASN A 138 -14.76 -15.39 3.29
N ASP A 139 -16.01 -15.35 3.74
CA ASP A 139 -16.36 -15.30 5.16
C ASP A 139 -15.83 -16.51 5.96
N PRO A 140 -15.97 -17.76 5.50
CA PRO A 140 -15.37 -18.91 6.18
C PRO A 140 -13.85 -18.80 6.36
N SER A 141 -13.12 -18.35 5.33
CA SER A 141 -11.68 -18.13 5.41
C SER A 141 -11.33 -17.04 6.42
N LYS A 142 -12.09 -15.92 6.44
CA LYS A 142 -11.89 -14.84 7.41
C LYS A 142 -12.16 -15.31 8.84
N ILE A 143 -13.23 -16.06 9.08
CA ILE A 143 -13.58 -16.62 10.41
C ILE A 143 -12.48 -17.56 10.90
N SER A 144 -12.11 -18.55 10.09
CA SER A 144 -11.09 -19.55 10.45
C SER A 144 -9.75 -18.87 10.77
N PHE A 145 -9.34 -17.93 9.92
CA PHE A 145 -8.09 -17.21 10.12
C PHE A 145 -8.14 -16.29 11.34
N TYR A 146 -9.24 -15.56 11.54
CA TYR A 146 -9.47 -14.73 12.74
C TYR A 146 -9.34 -15.55 14.02
N TYR A 147 -10.05 -16.69 14.11
CA TYR A 147 -9.98 -17.59 15.25
C TYR A 147 -8.56 -18.08 15.52
N SER A 148 -7.81 -18.44 14.47
CA SER A 148 -6.41 -18.90 14.61
C SER A 148 -5.49 -17.88 15.28
N LYS A 149 -5.79 -16.58 15.11
CA LYS A 149 -4.98 -15.46 15.62
C LYS A 149 -5.39 -14.97 17.01
N LEU A 150 -6.49 -15.47 17.57
CA LEU A 150 -6.93 -15.15 18.92
C LEU A 150 -6.00 -15.75 19.99
N GLN A 151 -5.97 -15.11 21.16
CA GLN A 151 -5.37 -15.68 22.37
C GLN A 151 -6.14 -16.92 22.83
N ASP A 152 -5.44 -17.89 23.41
CA ASP A 152 -6.04 -19.17 23.81
C ASP A 152 -7.18 -18.99 24.82
N ARG A 153 -7.04 -18.06 25.77
CA ARG A 153 -8.13 -17.71 26.71
C ARG A 153 -9.46 -17.40 26.01
N ILE A 154 -9.41 -16.69 24.87
CA ILE A 154 -10.60 -16.29 24.12
C ILE A 154 -11.12 -17.49 23.31
N LYS A 155 -10.22 -18.29 22.75
CA LYS A 155 -10.59 -19.51 22.03
C LYS A 155 -11.33 -20.48 22.96
N ASP A 156 -10.88 -20.62 24.21
CA ASP A 156 -11.54 -21.45 25.21
C ASP A 156 -12.95 -20.95 25.53
N THR A 157 -13.14 -19.63 25.68
CA THR A 157 -14.46 -19.04 25.91
C THR A 157 -15.38 -19.23 24.70
N ILE A 158 -14.85 -19.06 23.49
CA ILE A 158 -15.56 -19.31 22.23
C ILE A 158 -15.97 -20.78 22.12
N ALA A 159 -15.10 -21.72 22.48
CA ALA A 159 -15.39 -23.16 22.41
C ALA A 159 -16.49 -23.59 23.38
N GLN A 160 -16.63 -22.90 24.51
CA GLN A 160 -17.69 -23.13 25.50
C GLN A 160 -19.01 -22.46 25.12
N ALA A 161 -18.98 -21.50 24.19
CA ALA A 161 -20.14 -20.74 23.77
C ALA A 161 -20.71 -21.29 22.44
N ALA A 162 -22.01 -21.54 22.39
CA ALA A 162 -22.67 -21.85 21.12
C ALA A 162 -22.81 -20.57 20.27
N SER A 163 -22.41 -20.63 19.00
CA SER A 163 -22.60 -19.53 18.04
C SER A 163 -23.33 -20.03 16.79
N THR A 164 -24.25 -19.22 16.26
CA THR A 164 -24.94 -19.45 14.98
C THR A 164 -24.59 -18.34 13.98
N CYS A 165 -23.34 -17.87 14.00
CA CYS A 165 -22.94 -16.75 13.16
C CYS A 165 -22.76 -17.22 11.70
N ASP A 166 -23.61 -16.70 10.82
CA ASP A 166 -23.58 -17.05 9.39
C ASP A 166 -22.68 -16.11 8.56
N SER A 167 -22.21 -15.02 9.16
CA SER A 167 -21.32 -14.05 8.50
C SER A 167 -20.06 -13.76 9.32
N TYR A 168 -18.99 -13.38 8.62
CA TYR A 168 -17.75 -12.94 9.26
C TYR A 168 -17.96 -11.75 10.19
N LYS A 169 -18.83 -10.80 9.79
CA LYS A 169 -19.11 -9.60 10.59
C LYS A 169 -19.77 -9.98 11.91
N ASP A 170 -20.73 -10.89 11.88
CA ASP A 170 -21.46 -11.31 13.09
C ASP A 170 -20.54 -12.09 14.02
N TYR A 171 -19.70 -12.98 13.46
CA TYR A 171 -18.72 -13.73 14.24
C TYR A 171 -17.73 -12.82 14.97
N VAL A 172 -17.18 -11.80 14.31
CA VAL A 172 -16.24 -10.87 14.96
C VAL A 172 -16.91 -10.06 16.05
N ASN A 173 -18.14 -9.58 15.83
CA ASN A 173 -18.89 -8.83 16.84
C ASN A 173 -19.23 -9.69 18.06
N TRP A 174 -19.66 -10.93 17.82
CA TRP A 174 -19.92 -11.91 18.87
C TRP A 174 -18.65 -12.24 19.67
N ALA A 175 -17.52 -12.47 18.99
CA ALA A 175 -16.25 -12.72 19.65
C ALA A 175 -15.84 -11.56 20.56
N ILE A 176 -16.04 -10.31 20.12
CA ILE A 176 -15.79 -9.11 20.95
C ILE A 176 -16.65 -9.14 22.22
N GLN A 177 -17.96 -9.39 22.10
CA GLN A 177 -18.88 -9.41 23.24
C GLN A 177 -18.51 -10.45 24.30
N ILE A 178 -17.93 -11.58 23.89
CA ILE A 178 -17.50 -12.65 24.80
C ILE A 178 -16.12 -12.39 25.39
N GLY A 179 -15.28 -11.66 24.68
CA GLY A 179 -13.87 -11.44 25.04
C GLY A 179 -13.58 -10.16 25.84
N GLU A 180 -14.57 -9.28 25.97
CA GLU A 180 -14.60 -8.15 26.92
C GLU A 180 -14.90 -8.63 28.34
#